data_AF-A0A0M6WYI1-F1
#
_entry.id   AF-A0A0M6WYI1-F1
#
_cell.length_a   1.000
_cell.length_b   1.000
_cell.length_c   1.000
_cell.angle_alpha   90.00
_cell.angle_beta   90.00
_cell.angle_gamma   90.00
#
_symmetry.space_group_name_H-M   'P 1'
#
loop_
_entity.id
_entity.type
_entity.pdbx_description
1 polymer ?
#
loop_
_entity_poly.entity_id
_entity_poly.type
_entity_poly.pdbx_seq_one_letter_code
_entity_poly.pdbx_strand_id
1 'polypeptide(L)'
;MLAFLRDANTSASVIEIINLLDEVLGAKTFNSLFPVILTDNGSEFSNPKEIEKRSTIPCNRTKIFYCDPSAPYQKGACEVNHELIRRILPKGSSFDELTQQDITLMMNHINSYKRKKLNNRSPYETFSFYYGEDVLKRLGCSPVAAENIILKPKLLKK
;
A
#
# COMPACT_ATOMS: atom_id res chain seq x y z
N MET A 1 -2.84 2.36 4.16
CA MET A 1 -2.24 1.26 3.38
C MET A 1 -2.76 1.37 1.97
N LEU A 2 -1.89 1.20 0.99
CA LEU A 2 -2.27 1.14 -0.42
C LEU A 2 -2.06 -0.30 -0.89
N ALA A 3 -2.92 -0.76 -1.79
CA ALA A 3 -2.82 -2.09 -2.38
C ALA A 3 -3.26 -2.02 -3.85
N PHE A 4 -2.48 -2.66 -4.71
CA PHE A 4 -2.68 -2.67 -6.16
C PHE A 4 -2.66 -4.10 -6.67
N LEU A 5 -3.63 -4.46 -7.49
CA LEU A 5 -3.57 -5.69 -8.28
C LEU A 5 -2.52 -5.52 -9.37
N ARG A 6 -1.83 -6.62 -9.67
CA ARG A 6 -0.84 -6.68 -10.75
C ARG A 6 -1.17 -7.89 -11.59
N ASP A 7 -1.24 -7.70 -12.90
CA ASP A 7 -1.57 -8.78 -13.84
C ASP A 7 -0.45 -9.81 -13.97
N ALA A 8 0.79 -9.43 -13.62
CA ALA A 8 1.94 -10.31 -13.62
C ALA A 8 2.85 -10.01 -12.42
N ASN A 9 3.50 -11.05 -11.88
CA ASN A 9 4.50 -10.91 -10.83
C ASN A 9 5.89 -10.63 -11.41
N THR A 10 6.09 -9.45 -11.98
CA THR A 10 7.34 -9.03 -12.64
C THR A 10 7.86 -7.71 -12.07
N SER A 11 9.11 -7.37 -12.37
CA SER A 11 9.67 -6.07 -11.99
C SER A 11 9.01 -4.91 -12.73
N ALA A 12 8.62 -5.11 -13.99
CA ALA A 12 7.89 -4.13 -14.76
C ALA A 12 6.57 -3.71 -14.08
N SER A 13 5.77 -4.68 -13.60
CA SER A 13 4.49 -4.36 -12.95
C SER A 13 4.66 -3.60 -11.63
N VAL A 14 5.76 -3.82 -10.90
CA VAL A 14 6.09 -3.00 -9.70
C VAL A 14 6.47 -1.58 -10.12
N ILE A 15 7.32 -1.43 -11.13
CA ILE A 15 7.79 -0.13 -11.62
C ILE A 15 6.61 0.71 -12.12
N GLU A 16 5.64 0.10 -12.82
CA GLU A 16 4.42 0.78 -13.28
C GLU A 16 3.63 1.37 -12.11
N ILE A 17 3.41 0.62 -11.03
CA ILE A 17 2.72 1.12 -9.84
C ILE A 17 3.49 2.26 -9.17
N ILE A 18 4.82 2.13 -9.06
CA ILE A 18 5.64 3.21 -8.48
C ILE A 18 5.59 4.47 -9.36
N ASN A 19 5.63 4.33 -10.68
CA ASN A 19 5.49 5.44 -11.62
C ASN A 19 4.13 6.12 -11.50
N LEU A 20 3.05 5.32 -11.42
CA LEU A 20 1.70 5.83 -11.20
C LEU A 20 1.61 6.64 -9.90
N LEU A 21 2.16 6.11 -8.79
CA LEU A 21 2.18 6.82 -7.52
C LEU A 21 2.98 8.13 -7.59
N ASP A 22 4.12 8.12 -8.27
CA ASP A 22 4.97 9.29 -8.46
C ASP A 22 4.27 10.38 -9.28
N GLU A 23 3.60 10.00 -10.37
CA GLU A 23 2.79 10.90 -11.18
C GLU A 23 1.62 11.49 -10.38
N VAL A 24 0.84 10.62 -9.73
CA VAL A 24 -0.35 11.00 -8.95
C VAL A 24 0.00 11.94 -7.81
N LEU A 25 1.15 11.76 -7.15
CA LEU A 25 1.58 12.56 -5.99
C LEU A 25 2.45 13.76 -6.38
N GLY A 26 3.11 13.71 -7.53
CA GLY A 26 4.13 14.65 -7.95
C GLY A 26 5.43 14.50 -7.17
N ALA A 27 6.54 14.93 -7.78
CA ALA A 27 7.89 14.60 -7.32
C ALA A 27 8.18 14.97 -5.86
N LYS A 28 7.76 16.18 -5.43
CA LYS A 28 8.00 16.67 -4.06
C LYS A 28 7.28 15.80 -3.01
N THR A 29 6.00 15.52 -3.23
CA THR A 29 5.18 14.74 -2.30
C THR A 29 5.64 13.29 -2.27
N PHE A 30 5.91 12.69 -3.43
CA PHE A 30 6.41 11.33 -3.51
C PHE A 30 7.72 11.16 -2.74
N ASN A 31 8.71 12.03 -2.97
CA ASN A 31 9.99 11.98 -2.27
C ASN A 31 9.84 12.09 -0.75
N SER A 32 8.88 12.90 -0.29
CA SER A 32 8.62 13.08 1.14
C SER A 32 7.91 11.88 1.78
N LEU A 33 7.03 11.19 1.05
CA LEU A 33 6.25 10.07 1.58
C LEU A 33 6.98 8.73 1.46
N PHE A 34 7.78 8.57 0.41
CA PHE A 34 8.53 7.35 0.11
C PHE A 34 10.03 7.62 0.03
N PRO A 35 10.66 8.19 1.06
CA PRO A 35 12.11 8.45 1.04
C PRO A 35 12.92 7.15 0.98
N VAL A 36 12.35 6.06 1.53
CA VAL A 36 12.94 4.73 1.61
C VAL A 36 11.85 3.69 1.36
N ILE A 37 12.16 2.66 0.58
CA ILE A 37 11.34 1.47 0.38
C ILE A 37 12.17 0.26 0.81
N LEU A 38 11.63 -0.53 1.76
CA LEU A 38 12.23 -1.79 2.20
C LEU A 38 11.45 -2.95 1.58
N THR A 39 12.14 -3.83 0.84
CA THR A 39 11.56 -5.00 0.18
C THR A 39 12.25 -6.29 0.61
N ASP A 40 11.71 -7.43 0.23
CA ASP A 40 12.47 -8.69 0.26
C ASP A 40 13.27 -8.85 -1.05
N ASN A 41 14.01 -9.95 -1.15
CA ASN A 41 14.79 -10.30 -2.33
C ASN A 41 13.95 -10.94 -3.46
N GLY A 42 12.65 -10.62 -3.53
CA GLY A 42 11.77 -11.06 -4.61
C GLY A 42 12.23 -10.57 -5.98
N SER A 43 11.99 -11.38 -7.01
CA SER A 43 12.40 -11.05 -8.39
C SER A 43 11.64 -9.85 -8.96
N GLU A 44 10.46 -9.54 -8.43
CA GLU A 44 9.70 -8.33 -8.74
C GLU A 44 10.41 -7.04 -8.29
N PHE A 45 11.40 -7.13 -7.41
CA PHE A 45 12.22 -6.00 -6.97
C PHE A 45 13.63 -6.00 -7.58
N SER A 46 13.88 -6.83 -8.60
CA SER A 46 15.21 -7.04 -9.20
C SER A 46 15.78 -5.85 -9.99
N ASN A 47 14.99 -4.79 -10.22
CA ASN A 47 15.43 -3.61 -10.97
C ASN A 47 15.37 -2.33 -10.10
N PRO A 48 16.31 -2.17 -9.15
CA PRO A 48 16.33 -1.03 -8.23
C PRO A 48 16.51 0.30 -8.95
N LYS A 49 17.25 0.34 -10.06
CA LYS A 49 17.54 1.57 -10.81
C LYS A 49 16.26 2.25 -11.30
N GLU A 50 15.33 1.49 -11.86
CA GLU A 50 14.05 2.01 -12.36
C GLU A 50 13.07 2.34 -11.23
N ILE A 51 13.20 1.70 -10.06
CA ILE A 51 12.42 2.06 -8.88
C ILE A 51 12.95 3.36 -8.26
N GLU A 52 14.26 3.53 -8.18
CA GLU A 52 14.89 4.66 -7.50
C GLU A 52 14.95 5.94 -8.32
N LYS A 53 14.94 5.87 -9.66
CA LYS A 53 15.19 7.04 -10.52
C LYS A 53 13.96 7.49 -11.28
N ARG A 54 13.94 8.78 -11.63
CA ARG A 54 13.06 9.34 -12.64
C ARG A 54 13.84 9.48 -13.94
N SER A 55 13.16 9.32 -15.07
CA SER A 55 13.73 9.66 -16.37
C SER A 55 13.89 11.17 -16.58
N THR A 56 13.08 11.97 -15.89
CA THR A 56 12.96 13.42 -16.10
C THR A 56 13.77 14.29 -15.13
N ILE A 57 14.13 13.76 -13.96
CA ILE A 57 14.83 14.50 -12.90
C ILE A 57 16.11 13.75 -12.56
N PRO A 58 17.30 14.39 -12.60
CA PRO A 58 18.59 13.75 -12.37
C PRO A 58 18.88 13.55 -10.87
N CYS A 59 17.90 13.06 -10.11
CA CYS A 59 18.05 12.65 -8.72
C CYS A 59 17.20 11.41 -8.44
N ASN A 60 17.57 10.67 -7.39
CA ASN A 60 16.75 9.55 -6.94
C ASN A 60 15.42 10.07 -6.37
N ARG A 61 14.31 9.40 -6.70
CA ARG A 61 12.98 9.61 -6.10
C ARG A 61 12.79 8.86 -4.78
N THR A 62 13.52 7.77 -4.60
CA THR A 62 13.51 6.93 -3.39
C THR A 62 14.82 6.16 -3.28
N LYS A 63 15.01 5.46 -2.16
CA LYS A 63 16.10 4.49 -1.96
C LYS A 63 15.50 3.13 -1.64
N ILE A 64 15.89 2.10 -2.37
CA ILE A 64 15.43 0.74 -2.13
C ILE A 64 16.45 -0.02 -1.30
N PHE A 65 15.96 -0.70 -0.27
CA PHE A 65 16.74 -1.59 0.59
C PHE A 65 16.09 -2.96 0.60
N TYR A 66 16.93 -3.98 0.79
CA TYR A 66 16.50 -5.37 0.82
C TYR A 66 16.70 -5.95 2.20
N CYS A 67 15.75 -6.76 2.64
CA CYS A 67 15.88 -7.53 3.87
C CYS A 67 16.99 -8.58 3.73
N ASP A 68 17.59 -8.93 4.86
CA ASP A 68 18.56 -10.01 4.92
C ASP A 68 17.88 -11.35 4.56
N PRO A 69 18.61 -12.29 3.95
CA PRO A 69 18.09 -13.63 3.69
C PRO A 69 17.57 -14.28 4.97
N SER A 70 16.37 -14.89 4.89
CA SER A 70 15.72 -15.57 6.02
C SER A 70 15.43 -14.67 7.24
N ALA A 71 15.28 -13.36 7.06
CA ALA A 71 14.95 -12.40 8.12
C ALA A 71 13.53 -11.80 8.01
N PRO A 72 12.45 -12.61 8.07
CA PRO A 72 11.07 -12.11 7.92
C PRO A 72 10.66 -11.08 8.99
N TYR A 73 11.31 -11.12 10.16
CA TYR A 73 11.09 -10.20 11.27
C TYR A 73 11.39 -8.73 10.91
N GLN A 74 12.23 -8.46 9.90
CA GLN A 74 12.50 -7.10 9.41
C GLN A 74 11.26 -6.43 8.78
N LYS A 75 10.20 -7.21 8.52
CA LYS A 75 8.89 -6.76 7.99
C LYS A 75 7.73 -7.04 8.95
N GLY A 76 7.95 -7.08 10.26
CA GLY A 76 6.88 -7.39 11.23
C GLY A 76 5.61 -6.51 11.12
N ALA A 77 5.74 -5.26 10.65
CA ALA A 77 4.58 -4.40 10.39
C ALA A 77 3.71 -4.88 9.21
N CYS A 78 4.30 -5.55 8.21
CA CYS A 78 3.58 -6.13 7.08
C CYS A 78 2.70 -7.30 7.51
N GLU A 79 3.13 -8.11 8.48
CA GLU A 79 2.37 -9.25 8.99
C GLU A 79 1.03 -8.82 9.60
N VAL A 80 1.05 -7.79 10.46
CA VAL A 80 -0.17 -7.21 11.06
C VAL A 80 -1.12 -6.69 9.98
N ASN A 81 -0.58 -6.12 8.91
CA ASN A 81 -1.37 -5.63 7.78
C ASN A 81 -1.98 -6.80 6.98
N HIS A 82 -1.24 -7.87 6.76
CA HIS A 82 -1.73 -9.09 6.12
C HIS A 82 -2.85 -9.74 6.93
N GLU A 83 -2.76 -9.77 8.27
CA GLU A 83 -3.84 -10.30 9.11
C GLU A 83 -5.17 -9.57 8.89
N LEU A 84 -5.15 -8.24 8.76
CA LEU A 84 -6.35 -7.44 8.50
C LEU A 84 -6.96 -7.78 7.14
N ILE A 85 -6.13 -7.95 6.11
CA ILE A 85 -6.57 -8.43 4.80
C ILE A 85 -7.19 -9.82 4.93
N ARG A 86 -6.55 -10.73 5.68
CA ARG A 86 -7.02 -12.11 5.86
C ARG A 86 -8.33 -12.24 6.64
N ARG A 87 -8.74 -11.23 7.41
CA ARG A 87 -10.10 -11.20 8.00
C ARG A 87 -11.18 -11.04 6.95
N ILE A 88 -10.88 -10.35 5.84
CA ILE A 88 -11.81 -10.11 4.73
C ILE A 88 -11.64 -11.17 3.64
N LEU A 89 -10.40 -11.57 3.36
CA LEU A 89 -10.05 -12.59 2.39
C LEU A 89 -9.33 -13.77 3.09
N PRO A 90 -10.08 -14.70 3.73
CA PRO A 90 -9.50 -15.85 4.41
C PRO A 90 -8.58 -16.68 3.52
N LYS A 91 -7.77 -17.55 4.14
CA LYS A 91 -6.97 -18.53 3.37
C LYS A 91 -7.91 -19.40 2.53
N GLY A 92 -7.52 -19.63 1.27
CA GLY A 92 -8.33 -20.37 0.30
C GLY A 92 -9.32 -19.53 -0.52
N SER A 93 -9.48 -18.23 -0.22
CA SER A 93 -10.20 -17.33 -1.13
C SER A 93 -9.40 -17.11 -2.41
N SER A 94 -10.06 -17.28 -3.57
CA SER A 94 -9.49 -16.89 -4.86
C SER A 94 -9.39 -15.37 -4.95
N PHE A 95 -8.32 -14.89 -5.61
CA PHE A 95 -8.14 -13.49 -5.95
C PHE A 95 -8.46 -13.20 -7.42
N ASP A 96 -8.85 -14.22 -8.20
CA ASP A 96 -8.96 -14.13 -9.66
C ASP A 96 -10.11 -13.22 -10.11
N GLU A 97 -11.18 -13.13 -9.31
CA GLU A 97 -12.35 -12.29 -9.60
C GLU A 97 -12.30 -10.90 -8.92
N LEU A 98 -11.21 -10.60 -8.19
CA LEU A 98 -11.07 -9.31 -7.53
C LEU A 98 -10.66 -8.25 -8.55
N THR A 99 -11.38 -7.12 -8.51
CA THR A 99 -11.03 -5.93 -9.27
C THR A 99 -10.22 -4.96 -8.41
N GLN A 100 -9.56 -3.99 -9.05
CA GLN A 100 -8.88 -2.92 -8.31
C GLN A 100 -9.87 -2.13 -7.43
N GLN A 101 -11.14 -2.04 -7.81
CA GLN A 101 -12.19 -1.41 -7.02
C GLN A 101 -12.48 -2.21 -5.73
N ASP A 102 -12.52 -3.53 -5.80
CA ASP A 102 -12.68 -4.41 -4.62
C ASP A 102 -11.51 -4.24 -3.66
N ILE A 103 -10.29 -4.15 -4.18
CA ILE A 103 -9.09 -3.91 -3.36
C ILE A 103 -9.12 -2.53 -2.71
N THR A 104 -9.47 -1.49 -3.45
CA THR A 104 -9.62 -0.12 -2.93
C THR A 104 -10.69 -0.05 -1.85
N LEU A 105 -11.85 -0.69 -2.07
CA LEU A 105 -12.92 -0.80 -1.09
C LEU A 105 -12.40 -1.46 0.20
N MET A 106 -11.79 -2.63 0.08
CA MET A 106 -11.19 -3.34 1.20
C MET A 106 -10.18 -2.47 1.97
N MET A 107 -9.29 -1.77 1.27
CA MET A 107 -8.30 -0.89 1.89
C MET A 107 -8.95 0.29 2.60
N ASN A 108 -10.01 0.89 2.06
CA ASN A 108 -10.74 1.99 2.72
C ASN A 108 -11.34 1.55 4.06
N HIS A 109 -11.93 0.36 4.13
CA HIS A 109 -12.42 -0.22 5.39
C HIS A 109 -11.27 -0.48 6.39
N ILE A 110 -10.16 -1.07 5.93
CA ILE A 110 -8.99 -1.35 6.77
C ILE A 110 -8.31 -0.08 7.29
N ASN A 111 -8.24 0.96 6.45
CA ASN A 111 -7.60 2.23 6.78
C ASN A 111 -8.47 3.13 7.67
N SER A 112 -9.78 2.89 7.69
CA SER A 112 -10.71 3.61 8.57
C SER A 112 -10.87 2.94 9.94
N TYR A 113 -10.39 1.71 10.09
CA TYR A 113 -10.43 1.00 11.37
C TYR A 113 -9.44 1.58 12.39
N LYS A 114 -9.96 2.02 13.53
CA LYS A 114 -9.18 2.58 14.65
C LYS A 114 -8.27 1.53 15.27
N ARG A 115 -7.03 1.93 15.57
CA ARG A 115 -6.01 1.03 16.14
C ARG A 115 -5.51 1.60 17.46
N LYS A 116 -5.48 0.78 18.51
CA LYS A 116 -4.97 1.18 19.84
C LYS A 116 -3.55 1.77 19.77
N LYS A 117 -2.69 1.17 18.93
CA LYS A 117 -1.31 1.63 18.69
C LYS A 117 -1.18 3.02 18.03
N LEU A 118 -2.26 3.55 17.48
CA LEU A 118 -2.33 4.89 16.89
C LEU A 118 -3.14 5.84 17.80
N ASN A 119 -3.09 5.65 19.12
CA ASN A 119 -3.86 6.43 20.09
C ASN A 119 -5.37 6.44 19.78
N ASN A 120 -5.91 5.27 19.44
CA ASN A 120 -7.30 5.06 19.01
C ASN A 120 -7.73 5.88 17.77
N ARG A 121 -6.77 6.31 16.94
CA ARG A 121 -7.03 6.85 15.60
C ARG A 121 -6.93 5.74 14.54
N SER A 122 -7.54 5.97 13.39
CA SER A 122 -7.38 5.14 12.21
C SER A 122 -6.12 5.56 11.43
N PRO A 123 -5.55 4.66 10.60
CA PRO A 123 -4.52 5.04 9.63
C PRO A 123 -4.91 6.24 8.76
N TYR A 124 -6.18 6.32 8.33
CA TYR A 124 -6.70 7.44 7.54
C TYR A 124 -6.62 8.76 8.31
N GLU A 125 -7.18 8.79 9.53
CA GLU A 125 -7.17 9.99 10.39
C GLU A 125 -5.73 10.43 10.71
N THR A 126 -4.86 9.45 11.01
CA THR A 126 -3.46 9.73 11.34
C THR A 126 -2.71 10.31 10.16
N PHE A 127 -2.89 9.73 8.95
CA PHE A 127 -2.22 10.24 7.75
C PHE A 127 -2.74 11.63 7.38
N SER A 128 -4.06 11.84 7.39
CA SER A 128 -4.68 13.12 7.08
C SER A 128 -4.18 14.24 8.01
N PHE A 129 -4.00 13.94 9.30
CA PHE A 129 -3.46 14.89 10.26
C PHE A 129 -2.03 15.37 9.92
N TYR A 130 -1.16 14.49 9.42
CA TYR A 130 0.24 14.85 9.13
C TYR A 130 0.48 15.40 7.72
N TYR A 131 -0.27 14.91 6.73
CA TYR A 131 0.00 15.17 5.31
C TYR A 131 -1.15 15.84 4.57
N GLY A 132 -2.28 16.05 5.24
CA GLY A 132 -3.49 16.60 4.65
C GLY A 132 -4.35 15.56 3.93
N GLU A 133 -5.64 15.86 3.83
CA GLU A 133 -6.62 14.97 3.20
C GLU A 133 -6.49 14.94 1.66
N ASP A 134 -6.00 16.02 1.05
CA ASP A 134 -5.86 16.12 -0.40
C ASP A 134 -4.92 15.06 -0.97
N VAL A 135 -3.87 14.70 -0.21
CA VAL A 135 -2.96 13.61 -0.59
C VAL A 135 -3.69 12.26 -0.59
N LEU A 136 -4.55 12.01 0.40
CA LEU A 136 -5.36 10.78 0.44
C LEU A 136 -6.35 10.72 -0.72
N LYS A 137 -7.00 11.84 -1.06
CA LYS A 137 -7.92 11.94 -2.20
C LYS A 137 -7.21 11.62 -3.52
N ARG A 138 -6.00 12.16 -3.73
CA ARG A 138 -5.17 11.84 -4.91
C ARG A 138 -4.81 10.36 -4.97
N LEU A 139 -4.55 9.73 -3.83
CA LEU A 139 -4.29 8.29 -3.72
C LEU A 139 -5.54 7.41 -3.81
N GLY A 140 -6.72 7.98 -4.08
CA GLY A 140 -7.99 7.24 -4.17
C GLY A 140 -8.47 6.67 -2.83
N CYS A 141 -7.96 7.18 -1.70
CA CYS A 141 -8.33 6.73 -0.37
C CYS A 141 -9.51 7.54 0.16
N SER A 142 -10.53 6.85 0.65
CA SER A 142 -11.74 7.45 1.23
C SER A 142 -12.01 6.92 2.63
N PRO A 143 -12.47 7.77 3.56
CA PRO A 143 -12.83 7.32 4.90
C PRO A 143 -14.14 6.54 4.88
N VAL A 144 -14.28 5.60 5.80
CA VAL A 144 -15.51 4.85 6.06
C VAL A 144 -15.97 5.15 7.48
N ALA A 145 -17.23 5.55 7.63
CA ALA A 145 -17.84 5.80 8.94
C ALA A 145 -17.77 4.55 9.84
N ALA A 146 -17.57 4.73 11.14
CA ALA A 146 -17.24 3.64 12.07
C ALA A 146 -18.27 2.50 12.07
N GLU A 147 -19.55 2.85 11.98
CA GLU A 147 -20.71 1.96 11.89
C GLU A 147 -20.75 1.13 10.61
N ASN A 148 -20.13 1.63 9.53
CA ASN A 148 -20.09 0.99 8.22
C ASN A 148 -18.82 0.18 8.00
N ILE A 149 -17.89 0.14 8.96
CA ILE A 149 -16.65 -0.62 8.81
C ILE A 149 -16.93 -2.12 8.85
N ILE A 150 -16.58 -2.82 7.77
CA ILE A 150 -16.68 -4.28 7.66
C ILE A 150 -15.28 -4.85 7.46
N LEU A 151 -14.79 -5.61 8.46
CA LEU A 151 -13.53 -6.35 8.39
C LEU A 151 -13.76 -7.86 8.34
N LYS A 152 -14.76 -8.30 7.58
CA LYS A 152 -15.19 -9.70 7.46
C LYS A 152 -15.45 -10.04 6.00
N PRO A 153 -15.53 -11.34 5.62
CA PRO A 153 -15.65 -11.73 4.21
C PRO A 153 -16.89 -11.17 3.50
N LYS A 154 -17.95 -10.86 4.24
CA LYS A 154 -19.16 -10.25 3.70
C LYS A 154 -18.94 -8.91 2.98
N LEU A 155 -17.79 -8.25 3.18
CA LEU A 155 -17.48 -6.99 2.49
C LEU A 155 -17.42 -7.15 0.98
N LEU A 156 -16.84 -8.26 0.51
CA LEU A 156 -16.58 -8.52 -0.91
C LEU A 156 -17.44 -9.67 -1.46
N LYS A 157 -18.44 -10.13 -0.69
CA LYS A 157 -19.41 -11.10 -1.20
C LYS A 157 -20.40 -10.37 -2.10
N LYS A 158 -20.39 -10.73 -3.38
CA LYS A 158 -21.42 -10.35 -4.36
C LYS A 158 -22.72 -11.10 -4.06
#